data_AF-A0AAD6UB28-F1
#
_entry.id   AF-A0AAD6UB28-F1
#
_cell.length_a   1.000
_cell.length_b   1.000
_cell.length_c   1.000
_cell.angle_alpha   90.00
_cell.angle_beta   90.00
_cell.angle_gamma   90.00
#
_symmetry.space_group_name_H-M   'P 1'
#
loop_
_entity.id
_entity.type
_entity.pdbx_description
1 polymer ?
#
loop_
_entity_poly.entity_id
_entity_poly.type
_entity_poly.pdbx_seq_one_letter_code
_entity_poly.pdbx_strand_id
1 'polypeptide(L)'
;MRLQASRPASTPFPFRPSLRRPYYVQTARPATLGARIWFRPDGTPRSKLRGLILTSVLSGLAYATWLTLSVVEALDYEHYLLSTLVYIQRVDYDYATVSFADFDAALTFFEELCGYFGQGDIPPEMVESFFRDLAATNERDIVHNIVRDAAGAVHDVLAQSKHADPTETAVQVIVLVDDAMLALIQLVEDANSDETDKMLRVQRLRAQMKDASKSYEVLG
;
A
#
# COMPACT_ATOMS: atom_id res chain seq x y z
N MET A 1 77.20 -4.87 -74.85
CA MET A 1 76.69 -6.11 -74.24
C MET A 1 75.96 -5.75 -72.96
N ARG A 2 74.76 -6.32 -72.77
CA ARG A 2 73.69 -5.86 -71.87
C ARG A 2 73.96 -6.17 -70.39
N LEU A 3 73.46 -5.27 -69.55
CA LEU A 3 73.46 -5.24 -68.09
C LEU A 3 72.88 -6.52 -67.45
N GLN A 4 73.59 -7.07 -66.47
CA GLN A 4 73.05 -8.08 -65.53
C GLN A 4 72.05 -7.40 -64.60
N ALA A 5 70.78 -7.76 -64.71
CA ALA A 5 69.72 -7.33 -63.81
C ALA A 5 69.69 -8.24 -62.57
N SER A 6 69.86 -7.63 -61.40
CA SER A 6 69.58 -8.22 -60.09
C SER A 6 68.08 -8.49 -59.95
N ARG A 7 67.70 -9.72 -59.57
CA ARG A 7 66.32 -10.07 -59.20
C ARG A 7 66.02 -9.57 -57.78
N PRO A 8 64.93 -8.83 -57.54
CA PRO A 8 64.48 -8.54 -56.18
C PRO A 8 63.79 -9.76 -55.56
N ALA A 9 63.99 -9.89 -54.25
CA ALA A 9 63.38 -10.91 -53.40
C ALA A 9 61.85 -10.85 -53.44
N SER A 10 61.22 -12.02 -53.57
CA SER A 10 59.77 -12.19 -53.43
C SER A 10 59.35 -11.90 -51.99
N THR A 11 58.64 -10.81 -51.78
CA THR A 11 57.95 -10.52 -50.53
C THR A 11 56.79 -11.50 -50.33
N PRO A 12 56.64 -12.17 -49.17
CA PRO A 12 55.44 -12.94 -48.88
C PRO A 12 54.25 -12.00 -48.71
N PHE A 13 53.17 -12.25 -49.43
CA PHE A 13 51.90 -11.55 -49.23
C PHE A 13 51.44 -11.74 -47.77
N PRO A 14 51.08 -10.68 -47.03
CA PRO A 14 50.47 -10.84 -45.73
C PRO A 14 49.08 -11.45 -45.91
N PHE A 15 48.87 -12.63 -45.33
CA PHE A 15 47.56 -13.21 -45.12
C PHE A 15 46.74 -12.19 -44.33
N ARG A 16 45.79 -11.50 -44.98
CA ARG A 16 44.77 -10.73 -44.26
C ARG A 16 43.82 -11.76 -43.64
N PRO A 17 43.74 -11.92 -42.31
CA PRO A 17 42.64 -12.67 -41.74
C PRO A 17 41.36 -11.95 -42.18
N SER A 18 40.50 -12.65 -42.92
CA SER A 18 39.15 -12.19 -43.13
C SER A 18 38.54 -12.02 -41.74
N LEU A 19 38.16 -10.78 -41.40
CA LEU A 19 37.37 -10.51 -40.21
C LEU A 19 36.12 -11.37 -40.31
N ARG A 20 36.11 -12.52 -39.61
CA ARG A 20 34.90 -13.30 -39.39
C ARG A 20 33.93 -12.36 -38.69
N ARG A 21 32.96 -11.84 -39.45
CA ARG A 21 31.82 -11.14 -38.85
C ARG A 21 31.21 -12.12 -37.84
N PRO A 22 31.02 -11.72 -36.56
CA PRO A 22 30.30 -12.56 -35.63
C PRO A 22 28.92 -12.81 -36.23
N TYR A 23 28.58 -14.09 -36.40
CA TYR A 23 27.22 -14.51 -36.73
C TYR A 23 26.37 -14.15 -35.52
N TYR A 24 25.73 -12.98 -35.55
CA TYR A 24 24.62 -12.71 -34.65
C TYR A 24 23.58 -13.79 -34.92
N VAL A 25 23.27 -14.59 -33.90
CA VAL A 25 22.14 -15.51 -33.90
C VAL A 25 20.91 -14.67 -34.21
N GLN A 26 20.40 -14.77 -35.44
CA GLN A 26 19.22 -14.07 -35.89
C GLN A 26 18.02 -14.65 -35.15
N THR A 27 17.51 -13.94 -34.15
CA THR A 27 16.16 -14.17 -33.66
C THR A 27 15.20 -13.86 -34.81
N ALA A 28 14.64 -14.90 -35.42
CA ALA A 28 13.70 -14.78 -36.52
C ALA A 28 12.50 -13.94 -36.07
N ARG A 29 12.23 -12.83 -36.78
CA ARG A 29 11.09 -11.96 -36.48
C ARG A 29 9.76 -12.74 -36.57
N PRO A 30 8.76 -12.43 -35.75
CA PRO A 30 7.41 -12.94 -35.95
C PRO A 30 6.88 -12.49 -37.33
N ALA A 31 6.20 -13.39 -38.05
CA ALA A 31 5.71 -13.16 -39.41
C ALA A 31 4.45 -12.27 -39.45
N THR A 32 4.45 -11.17 -38.72
CA THR A 32 3.34 -10.20 -38.71
C THR A 32 3.59 -9.10 -39.74
N LEU A 33 2.51 -8.57 -40.32
CA LEU A 33 2.59 -7.46 -41.29
C LEU A 33 3.26 -6.22 -40.67
N GLY A 34 3.00 -5.96 -39.39
CA GLY A 34 3.67 -4.90 -38.63
C GLY A 34 5.19 -5.08 -38.57
N ALA A 35 5.68 -6.30 -38.30
CA ALA A 35 7.12 -6.57 -38.23
C ALA A 35 7.84 -6.36 -39.57
N ARG A 36 7.14 -6.53 -40.70
CA ARG A 36 7.69 -6.26 -42.05
C ARG A 36 7.84 -4.78 -42.36
N ILE A 37 6.94 -3.95 -41.85
CA ILE A 37 6.91 -2.50 -42.10
C ILE A 37 7.91 -1.77 -41.19
N TRP A 38 7.98 -2.17 -39.92
CA TRP A 38 8.72 -1.44 -38.88
C TRP A 38 10.18 -1.89 -38.71
N PHE A 39 10.48 -3.16 -38.96
CA PHE A 39 11.78 -3.77 -38.67
C PHE A 39 12.48 -4.29 -39.93
N ARG A 40 13.81 -4.23 -39.92
CA ARG A 40 14.66 -4.88 -40.92
C ARG A 40 14.64 -6.40 -40.70
N PRO A 41 15.08 -7.20 -41.68
CA PRO A 41 15.18 -8.66 -41.52
C PRO A 41 16.07 -9.10 -40.35
N ASP A 42 16.96 -8.23 -39.88
CA ASP A 42 17.85 -8.41 -38.73
C ASP A 42 17.21 -8.05 -37.37
N GLY A 43 15.92 -7.71 -37.34
CA GLY A 43 15.19 -7.34 -36.13
C GLY A 43 15.41 -5.91 -35.65
N THR A 44 16.33 -5.15 -36.27
CA THR A 44 16.57 -3.75 -35.90
C THR A 44 15.51 -2.83 -36.52
N PRO A 45 15.08 -1.76 -35.83
CA PRO A 45 14.15 -0.80 -36.41
C PRO A 45 14.76 -0.18 -37.67
N ARG A 46 13.97 -0.06 -38.76
CA ARG A 46 14.47 0.45 -40.05
C ARG A 46 15.08 1.86 -39.96
N SER A 47 14.66 2.65 -38.97
CA SER A 47 15.20 3.98 -38.65
C SER A 47 15.35 4.14 -37.13
N LYS A 48 16.54 4.58 -36.69
CA LYS A 48 16.84 4.87 -35.28
C LYS A 48 15.91 5.94 -34.70
N LEU A 49 15.53 6.93 -35.50
CA LEU A 49 14.61 8.00 -35.11
C LEU A 49 13.20 7.47 -34.81
N ARG A 50 12.72 6.51 -35.61
CA ARG A 50 11.40 5.89 -35.38
C ARG A 50 11.38 5.04 -34.12
N GLY A 51 12.49 4.34 -33.84
CA GLY A 51 12.69 3.65 -32.57
C GLY A 51 12.63 4.62 -31.38
N LEU A 52 13.34 5.76 -31.48
CA LEU A 52 13.37 6.78 -30.44
C LEU A 52 11.98 7.41 -30.19
N ILE A 53 11.23 7.71 -31.25
CA ILE A 53 9.86 8.22 -31.13
C ILE A 53 8.97 7.17 -30.44
N LEU A 54 9.03 5.91 -30.87
CA LEU A 54 8.24 4.84 -30.27
C LEU A 54 8.59 4.64 -28.78
N THR A 55 9.87 4.61 -28.44
CA THR A 55 10.30 4.51 -27.03
C THR A 55 9.87 5.73 -26.23
N SER A 56 9.98 6.94 -26.79
CA SER A 56 9.54 8.16 -26.12
C SER A 56 8.03 8.15 -25.84
N VAL A 57 7.22 7.68 -26.80
CA VAL A 57 5.77 7.56 -26.62
C VAL A 57 5.46 6.50 -25.56
N LEU A 58 6.11 5.34 -25.61
CA LEU A 58 5.90 4.28 -24.62
C LEU A 58 6.34 4.70 -23.21
N SER A 59 7.49 5.36 -23.09
CA SER A 59 7.95 5.91 -21.81
C SER A 59 7.04 7.01 -21.29
N GLY A 60 6.52 7.88 -22.18
CA GLY A 60 5.54 8.89 -21.81
C GLY A 60 4.23 8.29 -21.31
N LEU A 61 3.73 7.25 -21.99
CA LEU A 61 2.55 6.50 -21.55
C LEU A 61 2.79 5.81 -20.21
N ALA A 62 3.92 5.11 -20.05
CA ALA A 62 4.27 4.45 -18.79
C ALA A 62 4.37 5.44 -17.62
N TYR A 63 4.98 6.61 -17.86
CA TYR A 63 5.06 7.68 -16.86
C TYR A 63 3.68 8.25 -16.53
N ALA A 64 2.84 8.49 -17.53
CA ALA A 64 1.47 8.95 -17.31
C ALA A 64 0.65 7.92 -16.52
N THR A 65 0.75 6.63 -16.84
CA THR A 65 0.09 5.55 -16.08
C THR A 65 0.59 5.51 -14.63
N TRP A 66 1.89 5.64 -14.41
CA TRP A 66 2.46 5.69 -13.07
C TRP A 66 1.93 6.89 -12.27
N LEU A 67 1.89 8.07 -12.88
CA LEU A 67 1.36 9.27 -12.24
C LEU A 67 -0.14 9.13 -11.93
N THR A 68 -0.93 8.53 -12.83
CA THR A 68 -2.34 8.25 -12.55
C THR A 68 -2.52 7.26 -11.40
N LEU A 69 -1.66 6.25 -11.26
CA LEU A 69 -1.70 5.33 -10.13
C LEU A 69 -1.45 6.06 -8.82
N SER A 70 -0.46 6.96 -8.77
CA SER A 70 -0.20 7.77 -7.58
C SER A 70 -1.36 8.68 -7.19
N VAL A 71 -2.06 9.26 -8.18
CA VAL A 71 -3.26 10.09 -7.92
C VAL A 71 -4.42 9.23 -7.42
N VAL A 72 -4.63 8.04 -7.99
CA VAL A 72 -5.67 7.11 -7.53
C VAL A 72 -5.41 6.69 -6.10
N GLU A 73 -4.17 6.34 -5.76
CA GLU A 73 -3.79 5.97 -4.40
C GLU A 73 -4.07 7.10 -3.39
N ALA A 74 -3.74 8.35 -3.73
CA ALA A 74 -4.05 9.50 -2.89
C ALA A 74 -5.57 9.71 -2.72
N LEU A 75 -6.35 9.55 -3.79
CA LEU A 75 -7.80 9.69 -3.75
C LEU A 75 -8.48 8.55 -2.96
N ASP A 76 -8.01 7.32 -3.12
CA ASP A 76 -8.52 6.16 -2.37
C ASP A 76 -8.29 6.34 -0.87
N TYR A 77 -7.13 6.90 -0.49
CA TYR A 77 -6.81 7.22 0.89
C TYR A 77 -7.67 8.35 1.47
N GLU A 78 -7.83 9.49 0.76
CA GLU A 78 -8.73 10.56 1.21
C GLU A 78 -10.17 10.08 1.32
N HIS A 79 -10.62 9.27 0.36
CA HIS A 79 -11.95 8.68 0.38
C HIS A 79 -12.13 7.75 1.58
N TYR A 80 -11.12 6.94 1.91
CA TYR A 80 -11.11 6.10 3.09
C TYR A 80 -11.26 6.94 4.38
N LEU A 81 -10.43 7.96 4.57
CA LEU A 81 -10.48 8.83 5.75
C LEU A 81 -11.86 9.47 5.92
N LEU A 82 -12.41 10.04 4.85
CA LEU A 82 -13.71 10.71 4.89
C LEU A 82 -14.86 9.73 5.12
N SER A 83 -14.81 8.54 4.52
CA SER A 83 -15.80 7.49 4.74
C SER A 83 -15.82 7.04 6.21
N THR A 84 -14.63 6.84 6.79
CA THR A 84 -14.49 6.49 8.22
C THR A 84 -14.99 7.60 9.12
N LEU A 85 -14.67 8.87 8.82
CA LEU A 85 -15.16 10.00 9.59
C LEU A 85 -16.69 10.09 9.57
N VAL A 86 -17.32 9.91 8.41
CA VAL A 86 -18.80 9.91 8.30
C VAL A 86 -19.41 8.76 9.09
N TYR A 87 -18.78 7.58 9.08
CA TYR A 87 -19.23 6.45 9.87
C TYR A 87 -19.16 6.76 11.37
N ILE A 88 -18.04 7.29 11.85
CA ILE A 88 -17.86 7.62 13.27
C ILE A 88 -18.81 8.73 13.70
N GLN A 89 -19.01 9.77 12.88
CA GLN A 89 -20.01 10.82 13.14
C GLN A 89 -21.43 10.27 13.25
N ARG A 90 -21.76 9.23 12.48
CA ARG A 90 -23.06 8.58 12.56
C ARG A 90 -23.24 7.85 13.90
N VAL A 91 -22.21 7.17 14.39
CA VAL A 91 -22.24 6.49 15.69
C VAL A 91 -22.27 7.53 16.82
N ASP A 92 -21.46 8.59 16.74
CA ASP A 92 -21.40 9.68 17.72
C ASP A 92 -22.72 10.45 17.85
N TYR A 93 -23.59 10.42 16.85
CA TYR A 93 -24.94 11.01 16.95
C TYR A 93 -25.72 10.45 18.15
N ASP A 94 -25.52 9.17 18.49
CA ASP A 94 -26.19 8.50 19.59
C ASP A 94 -25.45 8.66 20.94
N TYR A 95 -24.28 9.32 20.97
CA TYR A 95 -23.43 9.50 22.17
C TYR A 95 -24.21 10.01 23.38
N ALA A 96 -25.05 11.03 23.20
CA ALA A 96 -25.82 11.63 24.30
C ALA A 96 -26.90 10.70 24.88
N THR A 97 -27.23 9.61 24.19
CA THR A 97 -28.25 8.63 24.61
C THR A 97 -27.64 7.44 25.37
N VAL A 98 -26.33 7.24 25.26
CA VAL A 98 -25.61 6.12 25.88
C VAL A 98 -25.19 6.47 27.30
N SER A 99 -25.42 5.55 28.23
CA SER A 99 -24.96 5.69 29.61
C SER A 99 -23.53 5.17 29.75
N PHE A 100 -22.55 6.07 29.71
CA PHE A 100 -21.14 5.73 29.94
C PHE A 100 -20.81 5.32 31.39
N ALA A 101 -21.76 5.39 32.31
CA ALA A 101 -21.62 4.80 33.65
C ALA A 101 -21.80 3.28 33.65
N ASP A 102 -22.42 2.71 32.60
CA ASP A 102 -22.61 1.28 32.44
C ASP A 102 -21.52 0.71 31.53
N PHE A 103 -20.87 -0.36 31.98
CA PHE A 103 -19.76 -1.00 31.27
C PHE A 103 -20.23 -1.61 29.95
N ASP A 104 -21.33 -2.37 29.98
CA ASP A 104 -21.80 -3.10 28.80
C ASP A 104 -22.28 -2.10 27.72
N ALA A 105 -22.93 -1.01 28.13
CA ALA A 105 -23.35 0.06 27.22
C ALA A 105 -22.15 0.80 26.61
N ALA A 106 -21.14 1.15 27.41
CA ALA A 106 -19.94 1.82 26.92
C ALA A 106 -19.14 0.92 25.95
N LEU A 107 -19.00 -0.36 26.28
CA LEU A 107 -18.30 -1.34 25.43
C LEU A 107 -19.02 -1.54 24.11
N THR A 108 -20.36 -1.64 24.12
CA THR A 108 -21.17 -1.78 22.90
C THR A 108 -21.02 -0.56 21.99
N PHE A 109 -21.09 0.65 22.56
CA PHE A 109 -20.89 1.88 21.80
C PHE A 109 -19.50 1.95 21.15
N PHE A 110 -18.47 1.52 21.86
CA PHE A 110 -17.11 1.50 21.32
C PHE A 110 -16.86 0.39 20.31
N GLU A 111 -17.49 -0.78 20.47
CA GLU A 111 -17.54 -1.80 19.43
C GLU A 111 -18.17 -1.25 18.14
N GLU A 112 -19.25 -0.46 18.25
CA GLU A 112 -19.86 0.23 17.11
C GLU A 112 -18.92 1.28 16.50
N LEU A 113 -18.19 2.06 17.30
CA LEU A 113 -17.15 2.97 16.78
C LEU A 113 -16.07 2.23 15.98
N CYS A 114 -15.67 1.06 16.46
CA CYS A 114 -14.73 0.15 15.80
C CYS A 114 -15.34 -0.62 14.62
N GLY A 115 -16.65 -0.52 14.37
CA GLY A 115 -17.32 -1.27 13.31
C GLY A 115 -16.79 -0.97 11.90
N TYR A 116 -16.11 0.15 11.70
CA TYR A 116 -15.43 0.45 10.43
C TYR A 116 -14.30 -0.54 10.12
N PHE A 117 -13.61 -1.09 11.13
CA PHE A 117 -12.55 -2.08 10.94
C PHE A 117 -13.07 -3.38 10.31
N GLY A 118 -14.35 -3.69 10.52
CA GLY A 118 -15.02 -4.87 9.95
C GLY A 118 -15.27 -4.79 8.44
N GLN A 119 -15.02 -3.63 7.80
CA GLN A 119 -15.11 -3.46 6.34
C GLN A 119 -13.78 -3.75 5.62
N GLY A 120 -12.69 -3.98 6.37
CA GLY A 120 -11.36 -4.28 5.83
C GLY A 120 -11.02 -5.77 5.78
N ASP A 121 -9.73 -6.07 5.85
CA ASP A 121 -9.20 -7.45 5.81
C ASP A 121 -9.41 -8.23 7.13
N ILE A 122 -10.03 -7.62 8.15
CA ILE A 122 -10.34 -8.27 9.42
C ILE A 122 -11.73 -8.92 9.31
N PRO A 123 -11.85 -10.24 9.48
CA PRO A 123 -13.15 -10.88 9.54
C PRO A 123 -13.98 -10.28 10.69
N PRO A 124 -15.27 -9.94 10.47
CA PRO A 124 -16.10 -9.32 11.51
C PRO A 124 -16.21 -10.20 12.77
N GLU A 125 -16.25 -11.52 12.57
CA GLU A 125 -16.22 -12.52 13.66
C GLU A 125 -15.01 -12.37 14.59
N MET A 126 -13.88 -11.90 14.06
CA MET A 126 -12.65 -11.69 14.82
C MET A 126 -12.80 -10.52 15.79
N VAL A 127 -13.41 -9.42 15.33
CA VAL A 127 -13.69 -8.23 16.14
C VAL A 127 -14.73 -8.54 17.20
N GLU A 128 -15.86 -9.16 16.82
CA GLU A 128 -16.91 -9.58 17.74
C GLU A 128 -16.36 -10.53 18.84
N SER A 129 -15.50 -11.47 18.46
CA SER A 129 -14.88 -12.38 19.43
C SER A 129 -13.97 -11.66 20.42
N PHE A 130 -13.24 -10.63 19.96
CA PHE A 130 -12.37 -9.82 20.80
C PHE A 130 -13.18 -9.01 21.81
N PHE A 131 -14.26 -8.36 21.38
CA PHE A 131 -15.15 -7.64 22.30
C PHE A 131 -15.88 -8.57 23.27
N ARG A 132 -16.22 -9.79 22.85
CA ARG A 132 -16.74 -10.82 23.75
C ARG A 132 -15.72 -11.25 24.81
N ASP A 133 -14.45 -11.39 24.42
CA ASP A 133 -13.35 -11.71 25.34
C ASP A 133 -13.14 -10.55 26.35
N LEU A 134 -13.24 -9.30 25.90
CA LEU A 134 -13.21 -8.11 26.77
C LEU A 134 -14.41 -8.03 27.72
N ALA A 135 -15.62 -8.36 27.26
CA ALA A 135 -16.80 -8.36 28.10
C ALA A 135 -16.69 -9.38 29.26
N ALA A 136 -15.95 -10.48 29.04
CA ALA A 136 -15.72 -11.54 30.02
C ALA A 136 -14.46 -11.35 30.88
N THR A 137 -13.70 -10.26 30.68
CA THR A 137 -12.45 -10.03 31.42
C THR A 137 -12.67 -9.75 32.91
N ASN A 138 -11.66 -10.01 33.73
CA ASN A 138 -11.65 -9.62 35.15
C ASN A 138 -11.25 -8.15 35.34
N GLU A 139 -10.68 -7.51 34.32
CA GLU A 139 -10.18 -6.14 34.34
C GLU A 139 -11.20 -5.12 33.81
N ARG A 140 -12.49 -5.35 34.12
CA ARG A 140 -13.61 -4.55 33.60
C ARG A 140 -13.44 -3.06 33.86
N ASP A 141 -12.95 -2.66 35.02
CA ASP A 141 -12.75 -1.25 35.37
C ASP A 141 -11.72 -0.56 34.46
N ILE A 142 -10.65 -1.26 34.08
CA ILE A 142 -9.60 -0.71 33.22
C ILE A 142 -10.14 -0.57 31.79
N VAL A 143 -10.78 -1.63 31.27
CA VAL A 143 -11.43 -1.62 29.96
C VAL A 143 -12.49 -0.52 29.89
N HIS A 144 -13.32 -0.37 30.93
CA HIS A 144 -14.36 0.65 31.00
C HIS A 144 -13.78 2.05 30.87
N ASN A 145 -12.70 2.34 31.61
CA ASN A 145 -12.05 3.65 31.56
C ASN A 145 -11.44 3.93 30.19
N ILE A 146 -10.71 2.96 29.60
CA ILE A 146 -10.13 3.12 28.26
C ILE A 146 -11.23 3.46 27.24
N VAL A 147 -12.30 2.67 27.24
CA VAL A 147 -13.41 2.83 26.30
C VAL A 147 -14.14 4.17 26.50
N ARG A 148 -14.46 4.52 27.75
CA ARG A 148 -15.13 5.79 28.07
C ARG A 148 -14.28 6.98 27.66
N ASP A 149 -13.00 6.97 28.01
CA ASP A 149 -12.11 8.10 27.78
C ASP A 149 -11.85 8.27 26.27
N ALA A 150 -11.74 7.18 25.52
CA ALA A 150 -11.66 7.21 24.06
C ALA A 150 -12.94 7.74 23.41
N ALA A 151 -14.12 7.24 23.82
CA ALA A 151 -15.40 7.71 23.31
C ALA A 151 -15.62 9.20 23.61
N GLY A 152 -15.25 9.67 24.80
CA GLY A 152 -15.30 11.08 25.17
C GLY A 152 -14.34 11.94 24.33
N ALA A 153 -13.10 11.49 24.13
CA ALA A 153 -12.14 12.21 23.30
C ALA A 153 -12.59 12.33 21.84
N VAL A 154 -13.17 11.26 21.28
CA VAL A 154 -13.75 11.27 19.92
C VAL A 154 -14.88 12.30 19.84
N HIS A 155 -15.81 12.27 20.80
CA HIS A 155 -16.92 13.23 20.86
C HIS A 155 -16.42 14.68 20.95
N ASP A 156 -15.43 14.94 21.80
CA ASP A 156 -14.83 16.26 21.98
C ASP A 156 -14.18 16.79 20.70
N VAL A 157 -13.44 15.95 19.97
CA VAL A 157 -12.82 16.29 18.68
C VAL A 157 -13.91 16.62 17.65
N LEU A 158 -14.94 15.77 17.54
CA LEU A 158 -16.05 16.00 16.61
C LEU A 158 -16.82 17.29 16.94
N ALA A 159 -17.08 17.58 18.22
CA ALA A 159 -17.75 18.80 18.65
C ALA A 159 -16.95 20.07 18.31
N GLN A 160 -15.61 19.99 18.35
CA GLN A 160 -14.71 21.12 18.07
C GLN A 160 -14.39 21.28 16.56
N SER A 161 -14.65 20.25 15.75
CA SER A 161 -14.23 20.15 14.34
C SER A 161 -14.96 21.05 13.33
N LYS A 162 -15.96 21.84 13.75
CA LYS A 162 -16.88 22.57 12.85
C LYS A 162 -16.20 23.47 11.78
N HIS A 163 -14.97 23.90 12.02
CA HIS A 163 -14.17 24.71 11.09
C HIS A 163 -12.78 24.11 10.82
N ALA A 164 -12.51 22.91 11.31
CA ALA A 164 -11.26 22.20 11.06
C ALA A 164 -11.28 21.57 9.66
N ASP A 165 -10.10 21.21 9.16
CA ASP A 165 -10.01 20.43 7.94
C ASP A 165 -10.62 19.02 8.18
N PRO A 166 -11.50 18.52 7.30
CA PRO A 166 -12.14 17.22 7.48
C PRO A 166 -11.14 16.06 7.47
N THR A 167 -10.07 16.14 6.69
CA THR A 167 -9.06 15.06 6.62
C THR A 167 -8.22 15.04 7.88
N GLU A 168 -7.84 16.20 8.40
CA GLU A 168 -7.15 16.33 9.69
C GLU A 168 -8.01 15.80 10.84
N THR A 169 -9.31 16.16 10.84
CA THR A 169 -10.27 15.66 11.84
C THR A 169 -10.41 14.14 11.75
N ALA A 170 -10.50 13.58 10.53
CA ALA A 170 -10.58 12.14 10.32
C ALA A 170 -9.37 11.42 10.90
N VAL A 171 -8.16 11.92 10.62
CA VAL A 171 -6.91 11.35 11.15
C VAL A 171 -6.91 11.39 12.68
N GLN A 172 -7.25 12.53 13.30
CA GLN A 172 -7.27 12.64 14.75
C GLN A 172 -8.23 11.64 15.41
N VAL A 173 -9.44 11.52 14.87
CA VAL A 173 -10.45 10.60 15.38
C VAL A 173 -10.01 9.14 15.21
N ILE A 174 -9.47 8.78 14.05
CA ILE A 174 -8.97 7.42 13.78
C ILE A 174 -7.83 7.06 14.74
N VAL A 175 -6.87 7.98 14.96
CA VAL A 175 -5.76 7.76 15.89
C VAL A 175 -6.27 7.51 17.31
N LEU A 176 -7.27 8.26 17.78
CA LEU A 176 -7.86 8.04 19.12
C LEU A 176 -8.48 6.65 19.26
N VAL A 177 -9.18 6.17 18.23
CA VAL A 177 -9.78 4.84 18.21
C VAL A 177 -8.70 3.75 18.13
N ASP A 178 -7.69 3.92 17.26
CA ASP A 178 -6.56 3.01 17.11
C ASP A 178 -5.76 2.88 18.41
N ASP A 179 -5.45 3.99 19.08
CA ASP A 179 -4.71 4.00 20.35
C ASP A 179 -5.48 3.26 21.45
N ALA A 180 -6.79 3.48 21.54
CA ALA A 180 -7.65 2.78 22.48
C ALA A 180 -7.73 1.28 22.18
N MET A 181 -7.86 0.89 20.90
CA MET A 181 -7.83 -0.50 20.47
C MET A 181 -6.48 -1.16 20.79
N LEU A 182 -5.37 -0.48 20.57
CA LEU A 182 -4.02 -0.97 20.90
C LEU A 182 -3.86 -1.16 22.42
N ALA A 183 -4.39 -0.25 23.24
CA ALA A 183 -4.38 -0.39 24.70
C ALA A 183 -5.20 -1.61 25.16
N LEU A 184 -6.38 -1.82 24.58
CA LEU A 184 -7.22 -2.99 24.86
C LEU A 184 -6.57 -4.30 24.42
N ILE A 185 -5.94 -4.30 23.24
CA ILE A 185 -5.18 -5.43 22.72
C ILE A 185 -4.06 -5.79 23.70
N GLN A 186 -3.26 -4.81 24.13
CA GLN A 186 -2.17 -5.04 25.06
C GLN A 186 -2.66 -5.63 26.38
N LEU A 187 -3.80 -5.15 26.89
CA LEU A 187 -4.43 -5.68 28.10
C LEU A 187 -4.81 -7.16 27.95
N VAL A 188 -5.36 -7.54 26.80
CA VAL A 188 -5.69 -8.95 26.50
C VAL A 188 -4.44 -9.82 26.31
N GLU A 189 -3.36 -9.29 25.69
CA GLU A 189 -2.08 -10.00 25.57
C GLU A 189 -1.46 -10.29 26.94
N ASP A 190 -1.46 -9.29 27.84
CA ASP A 190 -0.89 -9.41 29.18
C ASP A 190 -1.71 -10.37 30.06
N ALA A 191 -3.04 -10.43 29.87
CA ALA A 191 -3.92 -11.31 30.62
C ALA A 191 -3.94 -12.78 30.12
N ASN A 192 -3.69 -13.03 28.83
CA ASN A 192 -3.86 -14.35 28.19
C ASN A 192 -2.55 -14.95 27.63
N SER A 193 -1.41 -14.75 28.32
CA SER A 193 -0.10 -15.24 27.87
C SER A 193 -0.01 -16.76 27.60
N ASP A 194 -0.98 -17.55 28.09
CA ASP A 194 -1.01 -19.01 27.99
C ASP A 194 -1.93 -19.56 26.87
N GLU A 195 -2.80 -18.75 26.24
CA GLU A 195 -3.71 -19.22 25.17
C GLU A 195 -3.20 -18.85 23.76
N THR A 196 -2.52 -19.80 23.11
CA THR A 196 -1.87 -19.62 21.79
C THR A 196 -2.79 -19.13 20.67
N ASP A 197 -4.05 -19.59 20.63
CA ASP A 197 -5.00 -19.21 19.59
C ASP A 197 -5.57 -17.79 19.78
N LYS A 198 -5.75 -17.35 21.03
CA LYS A 198 -6.14 -15.97 21.33
C LYS A 198 -4.98 -15.02 21.05
N MET A 199 -3.77 -15.40 21.44
CA MET A 199 -2.56 -14.62 21.18
C MET A 199 -2.31 -14.40 19.68
N LEU A 200 -2.47 -15.43 18.84
CA LEU A 200 -2.35 -15.30 17.38
C LEU A 200 -3.37 -14.33 16.77
N ARG A 201 -4.60 -14.31 17.31
CA ARG A 201 -5.67 -13.39 16.88
C ARG A 201 -5.34 -11.95 17.25
N VAL A 202 -4.96 -11.74 18.50
CA VAL A 202 -4.62 -10.43 19.04
C VAL A 202 -3.38 -9.84 18.36
N GLN A 203 -2.38 -10.67 18.04
CA GLN A 203 -1.21 -10.26 17.26
C GLN A 203 -1.57 -9.84 15.82
N ARG A 204 -2.56 -10.49 15.18
CA ARG A 204 -3.03 -10.07 13.84
C ARG A 204 -3.73 -8.71 13.90
N LEU A 205 -4.61 -8.52 14.88
CA LEU A 205 -5.26 -7.22 15.12
C LEU A 205 -4.19 -6.14 15.34
N ARG A 206 -3.22 -6.40 16.22
CA ARG A 206 -2.11 -5.48 16.50
C ARG A 206 -1.28 -5.12 15.26
N ALA A 207 -0.95 -6.11 14.41
CA ALA A 207 -0.18 -5.88 13.20
C ALA A 207 -0.92 -4.94 12.24
N GLN A 208 -2.22 -5.15 12.04
CA GLN A 208 -3.02 -4.30 11.16
C GLN A 208 -3.24 -2.90 11.72
N MET A 209 -3.51 -2.75 13.03
CA MET A 209 -3.59 -1.41 13.66
C MET A 209 -2.27 -0.65 13.51
N LYS A 210 -1.13 -1.33 13.66
CA LYS A 210 0.19 -0.70 13.54
C LYS A 210 0.52 -0.30 12.09
N ASP A 211 0.09 -1.08 11.11
CA ASP A 211 0.31 -0.74 9.70
C ASP A 211 -0.64 0.34 9.19
N ALA A 212 -1.88 0.37 9.70
CA ALA A 212 -2.80 1.50 9.52
C ALA A 212 -2.21 2.80 10.12
N SER A 213 -1.77 2.74 11.39
CA SER A 213 -1.19 3.88 12.10
C SER A 213 -0.01 4.54 11.36
N LYS A 214 0.95 3.75 10.84
CA LYS A 214 2.07 4.28 10.04
C LYS A 214 1.63 4.98 8.76
N SER A 215 0.48 4.59 8.20
CA SER A 215 -0.03 5.20 6.97
C SER A 215 -0.48 6.64 7.22
N TYR A 216 -0.89 6.96 8.45
CA TYR A 216 -1.28 8.30 8.86
C TYR A 216 -0.07 9.20 9.23
N GLU A 217 1.02 8.64 9.76
CA GLU A 217 2.23 9.40 10.17
C GLU A 217 3.04 9.98 9.00
N VAL A 218 3.00 9.37 7.81
CA VAL A 218 3.82 9.80 6.66
C VAL A 218 3.38 11.15 6.08
N LEU A 219 2.22 11.66 6.49
CA LEU A 219 1.57 12.85 5.93
C LEU A 219 1.31 13.97 6.96
N GLY A 220 1.68 13.77 8.22
CA GLY A 220 1.69 14.80 9.27
C GLY A 220 2.98 15.62 9.31
#